data_AF-A0A956NX68-F1
#
_entry.id   AF-A0A956NX68-F1
#
_cell.length_a   1.000
_cell.length_b   1.000
_cell.length_c   1.000
_cell.angle_alpha   90.00
_cell.angle_beta   90.00
_cell.angle_gamma   90.00
#
_symmetry.space_group_name_H-M   'P 1'
#
loop_
_entity.id
_entity.type
_entity.pdbx_description
1 polymer ?
#
loop_
_entity_poly.entity_id
_entity_poly.type
_entity_poly.pdbx_seq_one_letter_code
_entity_poly.pdbx_strand_id
1 'polypeptide(L)'
;MLIKQIRSYYENKEHYPCPLTEKLIKAGYQQSNDKDGYIFFAEEQGVEIDYRKGEPNQWWHLIKSYCDFKNDDDLREINLKCGELIFWMAEVSNSVDKSKLEQLVNDIIASGTPTHPRNPKKPNAVYDRRVWNKEIYGLCYENIKKTVEESYQANNV
;
A
#
# COMPACT_ATOMS: atom_id res chain seq x y z
N MET A 1 -7.93 -13.46 -3.04
CA MET A 1 -6.45 -13.57 -3.07
C MET A 1 -5.93 -14.31 -1.85
N LEU A 2 -5.09 -15.32 -2.07
CA LEU A 2 -4.42 -16.11 -1.02
C LEU A 2 -2.98 -15.61 -0.77
N ILE A 3 -2.41 -15.92 0.38
CA ILE A 3 -1.04 -15.50 0.76
C ILE A 3 0.00 -15.93 -0.28
N LYS A 4 0.01 -17.21 -0.66
CA LYS A 4 0.95 -17.72 -1.69
C LYS A 4 0.86 -17.00 -3.04
N GLN A 5 -0.34 -16.58 -3.44
CA GLN A 5 -0.53 -15.88 -4.71
C GLN A 5 0.07 -14.48 -4.65
N ILE A 6 -0.13 -13.79 -3.52
CA ILE A 6 0.42 -12.47 -3.27
C ILE A 6 1.95 -12.53 -3.19
N ARG A 7 2.49 -13.46 -2.40
CA ARG A 7 3.94 -13.64 -2.26
C ARG A 7 4.56 -13.92 -3.64
N SER A 8 4.03 -14.90 -4.36
CA SER A 8 4.48 -15.23 -5.73
C SER A 8 4.49 -14.02 -6.68
N TYR A 9 3.50 -13.12 -6.59
CA TYR A 9 3.41 -11.96 -7.47
C TYR A 9 4.31 -10.79 -7.04
N TYR A 10 4.34 -10.46 -5.75
CA TYR A 10 4.93 -9.21 -5.24
C TYR A 10 6.31 -9.35 -4.60
N GLU A 11 6.76 -10.57 -4.26
CA GLU A 11 8.03 -10.77 -3.53
C GLU A 11 9.23 -10.15 -4.25
N ASN A 12 9.26 -10.18 -5.58
CA ASN A 12 10.35 -9.61 -6.39
C ASN A 12 10.13 -8.13 -6.78
N LYS A 13 9.25 -7.40 -6.09
CA LYS A 13 8.87 -6.02 -6.46
C LYS A 13 9.30 -4.94 -5.46
N GLU A 14 10.29 -5.23 -4.63
CA GLU A 14 10.81 -4.31 -3.61
C GLU A 14 11.21 -2.94 -4.17
N HIS A 15 11.88 -2.94 -5.33
CA HIS A 15 12.38 -1.72 -5.97
C HIS A 15 11.59 -1.35 -7.22
N TYR A 16 10.36 -1.86 -7.38
CA TYR A 16 9.55 -1.55 -8.55
C TYR A 16 9.12 -0.07 -8.53
N PRO A 17 9.32 0.71 -9.62
CA PRO A 17 8.95 2.12 -9.65
C PRO A 17 7.45 2.31 -9.40
N CYS A 18 7.11 3.16 -8.43
CA CYS A 18 5.73 3.46 -8.05
C CYS A 18 5.52 4.97 -7.81
N PRO A 19 5.74 5.84 -8.82
CA PRO A 19 5.72 7.29 -8.65
C PRO A 19 4.38 7.85 -8.14
N LEU A 20 3.24 7.23 -8.44
CA LEU A 20 1.94 7.68 -7.93
C LEU A 20 1.78 7.33 -6.44
N THR A 21 2.23 6.14 -6.04
CA THR A 21 2.29 5.74 -4.63
C THR A 21 3.23 6.64 -3.86
N GLU A 22 4.43 6.91 -4.39
CA GLU A 22 5.38 7.82 -3.76
C GLU A 22 4.77 9.21 -3.58
N LYS A 23 4.07 9.72 -4.59
CA LYS A 23 3.35 11.00 -4.52
C LYS A 23 2.30 10.99 -3.41
N LEU A 24 1.52 9.92 -3.31
CA LEU A 24 0.49 9.73 -2.27
C LEU A 24 1.11 9.72 -0.86
N ILE A 25 2.14 8.90 -0.63
CA ILE A 25 2.82 8.78 0.66
C ILE A 25 3.51 10.09 1.05
N LYS A 26 4.25 10.72 0.11
CA LYS A 26 4.98 11.97 0.34
C LYS A 26 4.03 13.16 0.59
N ALA A 27 2.79 13.09 0.13
CA ALA A 27 1.75 14.05 0.52
C ALA A 27 1.24 13.84 1.96
N GLY A 28 1.60 12.73 2.59
CA GLY A 28 1.26 12.42 3.97
C GLY A 28 0.12 11.41 4.14
N TYR A 29 -0.35 10.80 3.05
CA TYR A 29 -1.36 9.74 3.12
C TYR A 29 -0.72 8.40 3.50
N GLN A 30 -0.32 8.25 4.76
CA GLN A 30 0.29 7.05 5.32
C GLN A 30 -0.42 6.66 6.62
N GLN A 31 -0.44 5.37 6.97
CA GLN A 31 -0.90 4.95 8.29
C GLN A 31 -0.12 5.62 9.42
N SER A 32 -0.87 6.04 10.43
CA SER A 32 -0.30 6.52 11.68
C SER A 32 0.47 5.40 12.38
N ASN A 33 1.41 5.80 13.24
CA ASN A 33 2.11 4.90 14.14
C ASN A 33 1.16 4.44 15.27
N ASP A 34 0.18 3.62 14.91
CA ASP A 34 -0.71 2.96 15.85
C ASP A 34 0.03 1.77 16.47
N LYS A 35 -0.16 1.52 17.77
CA LYS A 35 0.33 0.29 18.40
C LYS A 35 -0.26 -0.90 17.64
N ASP A 36 0.59 -1.85 17.25
CA ASP A 36 0.28 -3.00 16.39
C ASP A 36 0.17 -2.73 14.87
N GLY A 37 0.48 -1.51 14.41
CA GLY A 37 0.57 -1.18 12.99
C GLY A 37 1.93 -1.51 12.35
N TYR A 38 1.99 -1.57 11.01
CA TYR A 38 3.24 -1.86 10.31
C TYR A 38 4.34 -0.82 10.57
N ILE A 39 3.97 0.43 10.81
CA ILE A 39 4.91 1.50 11.18
C ILE A 39 5.55 1.23 12.55
N PHE A 40 4.75 0.79 13.53
CA PHE A 40 5.26 0.42 14.85
C PHE A 40 6.21 -0.77 14.73
N PHE A 41 5.81 -1.80 13.98
CA PHE A 41 6.66 -2.95 13.72
C PHE A 41 7.97 -2.57 13.01
N ALA A 42 7.92 -1.65 12.02
CA ALA A 42 9.11 -1.13 11.35
C ALA A 42 10.07 -0.44 12.34
N GLU A 43 9.52 0.34 13.28
CA GLU A 43 10.27 1.01 14.34
C GLU A 43 11.00 -0.02 15.22
N GLU A 44 10.31 -1.07 15.65
CA GLU A 44 10.88 -2.15 16.47
C GLU A 44 11.99 -2.92 15.75
N GLN A 45 11.90 -3.03 14.42
CA GLN A 45 12.93 -3.65 13.58
C GLN A 45 14.08 -2.69 13.18
N GLY A 46 14.04 -1.43 13.65
CA GLY A 46 15.07 -0.43 13.33
C GLY A 46 15.02 0.07 11.87
N VAL A 47 13.89 -0.11 11.19
CA VAL A 47 13.67 0.38 9.82
C VAL A 47 13.43 1.89 9.86
N GLU A 48 13.94 2.62 8.86
CA GLU A 48 13.73 4.06 8.78
C GLU A 48 12.23 4.37 8.60
N ILE A 49 11.73 5.33 9.39
CA ILE A 49 10.36 5.85 9.28
C ILE A 49 10.44 7.31 8.85
N ASP A 50 10.18 7.54 7.56
CA ASP A 50 10.14 8.86 6.96
C ASP A 50 9.26 8.87 5.70
N TYR A 51 8.03 9.38 5.83
CA TYR A 51 7.07 9.49 4.73
C TYR A 51 7.61 10.32 3.55
N ARG A 52 8.55 11.24 3.80
CA ARG A 52 9.18 12.09 2.75
C ARG A 52 10.11 11.26 1.88
N LYS A 53 10.65 10.17 2.42
CA LYS A 53 11.42 9.16 1.70
C LYS A 53 10.54 8.01 1.21
N GLY A 54 9.31 7.90 1.70
CA GLY A 54 8.43 6.78 1.42
C GLY A 54 8.75 5.54 2.25
N GLU A 55 9.42 5.71 3.40
CA GLU A 55 9.88 4.61 4.25
C GLU A 55 9.04 4.44 5.54
N PRO A 56 8.78 3.20 5.98
CA PRO A 56 9.03 1.94 5.26
C PRO A 56 8.19 1.86 3.98
N ASN A 57 8.79 1.33 2.90
CA ASN A 57 8.11 1.21 1.62
C ASN A 57 6.96 0.18 1.65
N GLN A 58 6.07 0.25 0.65
CA GLN A 58 4.87 -0.58 0.62
C GLN A 58 5.14 -2.07 0.33
N TRP A 59 6.27 -2.40 -0.29
CA TRP A 59 6.71 -3.79 -0.38
C TRP A 59 7.04 -4.34 1.00
N TRP A 60 7.76 -3.58 1.83
CA TRP A 60 8.10 -3.98 3.19
C TRP A 60 6.83 -4.16 4.03
N HIS A 61 5.87 -3.25 3.89
CA HIS A 61 4.54 -3.38 4.50
C HIS A 61 3.84 -4.69 4.10
N LEU A 62 3.85 -5.05 2.81
CA LEU A 62 3.21 -6.28 2.35
C LEU A 62 3.97 -7.55 2.74
N ILE A 63 5.24 -7.64 2.35
CA ILE A 63 6.03 -8.87 2.45
C ILE A 63 6.51 -9.07 3.88
N LYS A 64 7.23 -8.08 4.43
CA LYS A 64 7.88 -8.19 5.75
C LYS A 64 6.91 -8.03 6.90
N SER A 65 6.00 -7.05 6.84
CA SER A 65 5.08 -6.80 7.94
C SER A 65 3.82 -7.66 7.91
N TYR A 66 3.43 -8.22 6.75
CA TYR A 66 2.18 -8.98 6.64
C TYR A 66 2.42 -10.45 6.23
N CYS A 67 3.01 -10.72 5.07
CA CYS A 67 3.14 -12.08 4.55
C CYS A 67 4.08 -12.96 5.39
N ASP A 68 5.19 -12.44 5.91
CA ASP A 68 6.18 -13.22 6.68
C ASP A 68 5.62 -13.78 8.01
N PHE A 69 4.47 -13.27 8.47
CA PHE A 69 3.76 -13.78 9.65
C PHE A 69 2.62 -14.75 9.31
N LYS A 70 2.47 -15.13 8.04
CA LYS A 70 1.38 -15.99 7.55
C LYS A 70 1.95 -17.28 6.98
N ASN A 71 1.14 -18.33 7.05
CA ASN A 71 1.44 -19.58 6.37
C ASN A 71 1.00 -19.46 4.90
N ASP A 72 1.89 -19.76 3.96
CA ASP A 72 1.61 -19.72 2.53
C ASP A 72 0.52 -20.73 2.11
N ASP A 73 0.35 -21.82 2.87
CA ASP A 73 -0.71 -22.81 2.68
C ASP A 73 -2.08 -22.39 3.26
N ASP A 74 -2.17 -21.20 3.89
CA ASP A 74 -3.46 -20.70 4.36
C ASP A 74 -4.39 -20.40 3.17
N LEU A 75 -5.52 -21.11 3.14
CA LEU A 75 -6.55 -20.97 2.11
C LEU A 75 -7.53 -19.83 2.42
N ARG A 76 -7.35 -19.10 3.52
CA ARG A 76 -8.13 -17.90 3.82
C ARG A 76 -7.74 -16.75 2.89
N GLU A 77 -8.75 -16.09 2.33
CA GLU A 77 -8.52 -14.85 1.61
C GLU A 77 -7.94 -13.78 2.55
N ILE A 78 -6.95 -13.05 2.05
CA ILE A 78 -6.39 -11.90 2.76
C ILE A 78 -7.44 -10.81 2.95
N ASN A 79 -7.26 -10.04 4.03
CA ASN A 79 -8.09 -8.87 4.31
C ASN A 79 -7.20 -7.63 4.39
N LEU A 80 -6.95 -7.01 3.23
CA LEU A 80 -6.19 -5.76 3.13
C LEU A 80 -7.13 -4.58 3.33
N LYS A 81 -6.77 -3.70 4.29
CA LYS A 81 -7.56 -2.51 4.64
C LYS A 81 -6.81 -1.20 4.44
N CYS A 82 -5.48 -1.26 4.27
CA CYS A 82 -4.62 -0.09 4.16
C CYS A 82 -4.72 0.45 2.73
N GLY A 83 -5.31 1.64 2.55
CA GLY A 83 -5.52 2.21 1.22
C GLY A 83 -4.22 2.44 0.46
N GLU A 84 -3.18 2.95 1.12
CA GLU A 84 -1.87 3.16 0.50
C GLU A 84 -1.22 1.88 -0.02
N LEU A 85 -1.43 0.75 0.68
CA LEU A 85 -0.92 -0.55 0.26
C LEU A 85 -1.70 -1.08 -0.94
N ILE A 86 -3.03 -0.96 -0.91
CA ILE A 86 -3.87 -1.36 -2.04
C ILE A 86 -3.54 -0.51 -3.28
N PHE A 87 -3.33 0.79 -3.09
CA PHE A 87 -2.94 1.70 -4.18
C PHE A 87 -1.60 1.29 -4.80
N TRP A 88 -0.60 0.99 -3.96
CA TRP A 88 0.69 0.48 -4.41
C TRP A 88 0.56 -0.84 -5.18
N MET A 89 -0.22 -1.79 -4.66
CA MET A 89 -0.47 -3.05 -5.35
C MET A 89 -1.08 -2.83 -6.74
N ALA A 90 -2.03 -1.90 -6.89
CA ALA A 90 -2.62 -1.57 -8.18
C ALA A 90 -1.62 -0.95 -9.17
N GLU A 91 -0.80 -0.01 -8.70
CA GLU A 91 0.20 0.65 -9.55
C GLU A 91 1.26 -0.35 -10.03
N VAL A 92 1.79 -1.14 -9.10
CA VAL A 92 2.88 -2.09 -9.37
C VAL A 92 2.43 -3.26 -10.24
N SER A 93 1.18 -3.70 -10.08
CA SER A 93 0.60 -4.74 -10.95
C SER A 93 0.09 -4.19 -12.29
N ASN A 94 0.05 -2.87 -12.46
CA ASN A 94 -0.61 -2.20 -13.58
C ASN A 94 -2.05 -2.72 -13.80
N SER A 95 -2.74 -3.08 -12.71
CA SER A 95 -4.08 -3.68 -12.77
C SER A 95 -5.17 -2.64 -13.05
N VAL A 96 -4.88 -1.38 -12.80
CA VAL A 96 -5.79 -0.25 -13.03
C VAL A 96 -5.14 0.70 -14.04
N ASP A 97 -5.95 1.27 -14.92
CA ASP A 97 -5.50 2.29 -15.86
C ASP A 97 -4.80 3.45 -15.13
N LYS A 98 -3.59 3.79 -15.61
CA LYS A 98 -2.73 4.80 -14.99
C LYS A 98 -3.41 6.16 -14.84
N SER A 99 -4.24 6.58 -15.81
CA SER A 99 -4.94 7.87 -15.74
C SER A 99 -5.96 7.92 -14.60
N LYS A 100 -6.62 6.78 -14.30
CA LYS A 100 -7.54 6.67 -13.17
C LYS A 100 -6.81 6.72 -11.83
N LEU A 101 -5.66 6.05 -11.72
CA LEU A 101 -4.82 6.14 -10.52
C LEU A 101 -4.26 7.56 -10.33
N GLU A 102 -3.86 8.23 -11.42
CA GLU A 102 -3.38 9.60 -11.38
C GLU A 102 -4.47 10.59 -10.96
N GLN A 103 -5.69 10.43 -11.49
CA GLN A 103 -6.83 11.21 -11.04
C GLN A 103 -7.11 10.98 -9.54
N LEU A 104 -7.17 9.71 -9.11
CA LEU A 104 -7.46 9.37 -7.72
C LEU A 104 -6.42 9.95 -6.75
N VAL A 105 -5.12 9.87 -7.06
CA VAL A 105 -4.09 10.47 -6.19
C VAL A 105 -4.21 11.99 -6.13
N ASN A 106 -4.56 12.64 -7.24
CA ASN A 106 -4.76 14.10 -7.27
C ASN A 106 -5.97 14.50 -6.41
N ASP A 107 -7.07 13.76 -6.51
CA ASP A 107 -8.29 14.01 -5.73
C ASP A 107 -8.06 13.81 -4.23
N ILE A 108 -7.34 12.75 -3.85
CA ILE A 108 -6.95 12.52 -2.45
C ILE A 108 -6.11 13.69 -1.93
N ILE A 109 -5.05 14.07 -2.67
CA ILE A 109 -4.14 15.15 -2.26
C ILE A 109 -4.89 16.48 -2.14
N ALA A 110 -5.77 16.79 -3.08
CA ALA A 110 -6.57 18.02 -3.08
C ALA A 110 -7.54 18.11 -1.89
N SER A 111 -7.99 16.97 -1.36
CA SER A 111 -8.85 16.92 -0.17
C SER A 111 -8.13 17.13 1.16
N GLY A 112 -6.79 17.14 1.15
CA GLY A 112 -5.97 17.23 2.35
C GLY A 112 -6.22 18.52 3.12
N THR A 113 -6.55 18.39 4.40
CA THR A 113 -6.65 19.53 5.31
C THR A 113 -5.26 19.89 5.81
N PRO A 114 -4.73 21.11 5.53
CA PRO A 114 -3.40 21.49 5.96
C PRO A 114 -3.24 21.48 7.49
N THR A 115 -2.06 21.08 7.94
CA THR A 115 -1.65 21.11 9.35
C THR A 115 -0.22 21.62 9.48
N HIS A 116 0.10 22.16 10.66
CA HIS A 116 1.43 22.73 10.95
C HIS A 116 2.06 22.00 12.14
N PRO A 117 2.49 20.73 11.95
CA PRO A 117 3.14 20.00 13.03
C PRO A 117 4.48 20.64 13.39
N ARG A 118 4.80 20.69 14.69
CA ARG A 118 6.13 21.11 15.16
C ARG A 118 7.23 20.12 14.77
N ASN A 119 6.87 18.84 14.60
CA ASN A 119 7.79 17.79 14.18
C ASN A 119 7.77 17.68 12.64
N PRO A 120 8.87 17.96 11.94
CA PRO A 120 8.94 17.91 10.47
C PRO A 120 8.84 16.49 9.88
N LYS A 121 8.89 15.44 10.72
CA LYS A 121 8.63 14.06 10.30
C LYS A 121 7.15 13.69 10.31
N LYS A 122 6.27 14.60 10.74
CA LYS A 122 4.82 14.41 10.66
C LYS A 122 4.28 15.02 9.37
N PRO A 123 3.32 14.37 8.70
CA PRO A 123 2.57 14.95 7.60
C PRO A 123 2.03 16.35 7.89
N ASN A 124 2.13 17.24 6.90
CA ASN A 124 1.56 18.60 6.92
C ASN A 124 0.12 18.64 6.37
N ALA A 125 -0.51 17.49 6.17
CA ALA A 125 -1.90 17.36 5.76
C ALA A 125 -2.54 16.17 6.49
N VAL A 126 -3.84 16.28 6.76
CA VAL A 126 -4.68 15.20 7.29
C VAL A 126 -5.78 14.91 6.29
N TYR A 127 -6.11 13.62 6.15
CA TYR A 127 -7.06 13.11 5.16
C TYR A 127 -8.15 12.30 5.85
N ASP A 128 -9.37 12.31 5.29
CA ASP A 128 -10.40 11.33 5.65
C ASP A 128 -10.05 9.97 5.04
N ARG A 129 -9.20 9.22 5.75
CA ARG A 129 -8.74 7.92 5.29
C ARG A 129 -9.86 6.89 5.21
N ARG A 130 -10.98 7.07 5.92
CA ARG A 130 -12.11 6.13 5.83
C ARG A 130 -12.77 6.25 4.46
N VAL A 131 -13.03 7.49 4.02
CA VAL A 131 -13.59 7.76 2.70
C VAL A 131 -12.61 7.31 1.62
N TRP A 132 -11.37 7.77 1.67
CA TRP A 132 -10.41 7.50 0.61
C TRP A 132 -9.95 6.04 0.55
N ASN A 133 -9.81 5.32 1.67
CA ASN A 133 -9.55 3.88 1.63
C ASN A 133 -10.70 3.13 0.97
N LYS A 134 -11.95 3.58 1.15
CA LYS A 134 -13.11 2.98 0.48
C LYS A 134 -13.08 3.21 -1.03
N GLU A 135 -12.76 4.43 -1.46
CA GLU A 135 -12.62 4.77 -2.90
C GLU A 135 -11.46 3.99 -3.55
N ILE A 136 -10.29 3.95 -2.90
CA ILE A 136 -9.15 3.16 -3.35
C ILE A 136 -9.54 1.69 -3.47
N TYR A 137 -10.17 1.13 -2.45
CA TYR A 137 -10.60 -0.26 -2.45
C TYR A 137 -11.55 -0.54 -3.62
N GLY A 138 -12.57 0.31 -3.81
CA GLY A 138 -13.56 0.17 -4.87
C GLY A 138 -12.97 0.23 -6.28
N LEU A 139 -11.97 1.08 -6.50
CA LEU A 139 -11.29 1.18 -7.79
C LEU A 139 -10.30 0.02 -8.04
N CYS A 140 -9.57 -0.39 -7.01
CA CYS A 140 -8.35 -1.18 -7.17
C CYS A 140 -8.52 -2.66 -6.88
N TYR A 141 -9.25 -3.03 -5.82
CA TYR A 141 -9.11 -4.35 -5.20
C TYR A 141 -9.45 -5.51 -6.13
N GLU A 142 -10.60 -5.45 -6.82
CA GLU A 142 -11.02 -6.52 -7.74
C GLU A 142 -10.09 -6.65 -8.95
N ASN A 143 -9.57 -5.54 -9.46
CA ASN A 143 -8.60 -5.55 -10.55
C ASN A 143 -7.30 -6.21 -10.12
N ILE A 144 -6.79 -5.87 -8.93
CA ILE A 144 -5.60 -6.51 -8.35
C ILE A 144 -5.84 -8.01 -8.18
N LYS A 145 -6.98 -8.39 -7.59
CA LYS A 145 -7.35 -9.79 -7.35
C LYS A 145 -7.30 -10.59 -8.64
N LYS A 146 -7.95 -10.09 -9.69
CA LYS A 146 -7.93 -10.71 -11.02
C LYS A 146 -6.51 -10.86 -11.56
N THR A 147 -5.72 -9.79 -11.58
CA THR A 147 -4.34 -9.81 -12.12
C THR A 147 -3.44 -10.80 -11.37
N VAL A 148 -3.52 -10.84 -10.04
CA VAL A 148 -2.73 -11.74 -9.20
C VAL A 148 -3.15 -13.21 -9.42
N GLU A 149 -4.45 -13.49 -9.48
CA GLU A 149 -4.97 -14.84 -9.69
C GLU A 149 -4.63 -15.37 -11.09
N GLU A 150 -4.79 -14.57 -12.13
CA GLU A 150 -4.42 -14.91 -13.52
C GLU A 150 -2.92 -15.16 -13.66
N SER A 151 -2.08 -14.30 -13.08
CA SER A 151 -0.62 -14.47 -13.10
C SER A 151 -0.19 -15.75 -12.36
N TYR A 152 -0.84 -16.06 -11.23
CA TYR A 152 -0.53 -17.26 -10.47
C TYR A 152 -0.92 -18.53 -11.23
N GLN A 153 -2.06 -18.53 -11.92
CA GLN A 153 -2.47 -19.65 -12.77
C GLN A 153 -1.49 -19.86 -13.93
N ALA A 154 -1.09 -18.79 -14.62
CA ALA A 154 -0.17 -18.88 -15.75
C ALA A 154 1.21 -19.46 -15.37
N ASN A 155 1.69 -19.22 -14.14
CA ASN A 155 2.98 -19.71 -13.65
C ASN A 155 2.94 -21.16 -13.12
N ASN A 156 1.75 -21.76 -12.99
CA ASN A 156 1.56 -23.11 -12.44
C ASN A 156 0.88 -24.08 -13.43
N VAL A 157 0.84 -23.70 -14.72
CA VAL A 157 0.42 -24.55 -15.86
C VAL A 157 1.67 -24.91 -16.66
#